data_AF-A0A935GNA6-F1
#
_entry.id   AF-A0A935GNA6-F1
#
_cell.length_a   1.000
_cell.length_b   1.000
_cell.length_c   1.000
_cell.angle_alpha   90.00
_cell.angle_beta   90.00
_cell.angle_gamma   90.00
#
_symmetry.space_group_name_H-M   'P 1'
#
loop_
_entity.id
_entity.type
_entity.pdbx_description
1 polymer ?
#
loop_
_entity_poly.entity_id
_entity_poly.type
_entity_poly.pdbx_seq_one_letter_code
_entity_poly.pdbx_strand_id
1 'polypeptide(L)' 'MNPWIETARCPSCNECQLINPELFLYNENKQAHIKDANAGTFRQLVEAAETCQVAIIHPGKPRNPDEPGLEN' A
#
# COMPACT_ATOMS: atom_id res chain seq x y z
N MET A 1 5.15 -10.64 7.78
CA MET A 1 3.82 -10.07 8.07
C MET A 1 3.25 -9.60 6.75
N ASN A 2 1.99 -9.90 6.46
CA ASN A 2 1.35 -9.46 5.21
C ASN A 2 1.00 -7.96 5.30
N PRO A 3 0.98 -7.24 4.17
CA PRO A 3 0.60 -5.84 4.16
C PRO A 3 -0.89 -5.67 4.43
N TRP A 4 -1.28 -4.56 5.07
CA TRP A 4 -2.66 -4.23 5.40
C TRP A 4 -2.86 -2.71 5.56
N ILE A 5 -4.12 -2.26 5.59
CA ILE A 5 -4.47 -0.84 5.76
C ILE A 5 -5.53 -0.70 6.86
N GLU A 6 -5.38 0.29 7.74
CA GLU A 6 -6.47 0.70 8.66
C GLU A 6 -7.55 1.46 7.87
N THR A 7 -8.25 0.76 6.98
CA THR A 7 -9.20 1.33 5.99
C THR A 7 -10.20 2.30 6.63
N ALA A 8 -10.68 2.01 7.84
CA ALA A 8 -11.62 2.87 8.58
C ALA A 8 -11.09 4.29 8.85
N ARG A 9 -9.77 4.49 8.82
CA ARG A 9 -9.09 5.77 9.06
C ARG A 9 -8.66 6.47 7.76
N CYS A 10 -8.99 5.92 6.60
CA CYS A 10 -8.59 6.48 5.31
C CYS A 10 -9.34 7.79 4.99
N PRO A 11 -8.63 8.91 4.75
CA PRO A 11 -9.25 10.20 4.39
C PRO A 11 -9.49 10.35 2.88
N SER A 12 -9.31 9.28 2.09
CA SER A 12 -9.55 9.26 0.63
C SER A 12 -8.67 10.23 -0.19
N CYS A 13 -7.43 10.52 0.24
CA CYS A 13 -6.53 11.47 -0.44
C CYS A 13 -6.02 11.04 -1.83
N ASN A 14 -6.18 9.77 -2.20
CA ASN A 14 -5.86 9.16 -3.50
C ASN A 14 -4.38 8.90 -3.79
N GLU A 15 -3.46 9.35 -2.94
CA GLU A 15 -2.02 9.21 -3.17
C GLU A 15 -1.56 7.75 -3.36
N CYS A 16 -2.05 6.81 -2.54
CA CYS A 16 -1.69 5.40 -2.70
C CYS A 16 -2.13 4.78 -4.03
N GLN A 17 -3.27 5.20 -4.60
CA GLN A 17 -3.71 4.72 -5.91
C GLN A 17 -2.86 5.28 -7.06
N LEU A 18 -2.29 6.48 -6.91
CA LEU A 18 -1.37 7.05 -7.91
C LEU A 18 -0.07 6.24 -8.01
N ILE A 19 0.33 5.58 -6.92
CA ILE A 19 1.50 4.70 -6.88
C ILE A 19 1.23 3.38 -7.62
N ASN A 20 0.11 2.73 -7.30
CA ASN A 20 -0.31 1.51 -7.99
C ASN A 20 -1.82 1.25 -7.84
N PRO A 21 -2.64 1.51 -8.90
CA PRO A 21 -4.09 1.31 -8.86
C PRO A 21 -4.51 -0.17 -8.96
N GLU A 22 -3.59 -1.08 -9.27
CA GLU A 22 -3.85 -2.53 -9.21
C GLU A 22 -3.66 -3.07 -7.79
N LEU A 23 -2.75 -2.46 -7.02
CA LEU A 23 -2.47 -2.85 -5.64
C LEU A 23 -3.45 -2.20 -4.65
N PHE A 24 -3.77 -0.93 -4.83
CA PHE A 24 -4.68 -0.16 -3.97
C PHE A 24 -5.99 0.14 -4.68
N LEU A 25 -7.12 -0.13 -4.03
CA LEU A 25 -8.44 0.26 -4.52
C LEU A 25 -9.27 0.92 -3.42
N TYR A 26 -10.30 1.64 -3.85
CA TYR A 26 -11.33 2.15 -2.97
C TYR A 26 -12.52 1.22 -2.91
N ASN A 27 -13.00 1.01 -1.68
CA ASN A 27 -14.29 0.40 -1.44
C ASN A 27 -15.44 1.40 -1.72
N GLU A 28 -16.68 0.98 -1.50
CA GLU A 28 -17.88 1.80 -1.65
C GLU A 28 -17.88 3.09 -0.81
N ASN A 29 -17.18 3.10 0.34
CA ASN A 29 -17.03 4.27 1.22
C ASN A 29 -15.84 5.17 0.81
N LYS A 30 -15.24 4.96 -0.36
CA LYS A 30 -14.03 5.65 -0.84
C LYS A 30 -12.79 5.45 0.04
N GLN A 31 -12.74 4.38 0.82
CA GLN A 31 -11.60 4.10 1.70
C GLN A 31 -10.65 3.11 1.03
N ALA A 32 -9.34 3.38 1.13
CA ALA A 32 -8.29 2.53 0.60
C ALA A 32 -8.27 1.16 1.27
N HIS A 33 -8.21 0.11 0.46
CA HIS A 33 -7.83 -1.23 0.88
C HIS A 33 -6.84 -1.82 -0.13
N ILE A 34 -6.11 -2.85 0.31
CA ILE A 34 -5.25 -3.61 -0.61
C ILE A 34 -6.16 -4.55 -1.40
N LYS A 35 -6.15 -4.41 -2.73
CA LYS A 35 -6.88 -5.29 -3.64
C LYS A 35 -6.10 -6.57 -3.87
N ASP A 36 -4.87 -6.43 -4.37
CA ASP A 36 -3.95 -7.53 -4.58
C ASP A 36 -2.53 -7.11 -4.21
N ALA A 37 -2.02 -7.71 -3.15
CA ALA A 37 -0.69 -7.41 -2.66
C ALA A 37 0.44 -8.06 -3.49
N ASN A 38 0.08 -8.77 -4.56
CA ASN A 38 1.01 -9.31 -5.56
C ASN A 38 1.00 -8.50 -6.88
N ALA A 39 0.11 -7.53 -7.02
CA ALA A 39 0.03 -6.67 -8.20
C ALA A 39 1.11 -5.56 -8.22
N GLY A 40 2.09 -5.64 -7.32
CA GLY A 40 3.15 -4.64 -7.18
C GLY A 40 4.32 -5.16 -6.33
N THR A 41 5.34 -4.32 -6.21
CA THR A 41 6.57 -4.62 -5.47
C THR A 41 6.43 -4.27 -3.98
N PHE A 42 7.29 -4.84 -3.13
CA PHE A 42 7.39 -4.40 -1.74
C PHE A 42 7.77 -2.93 -1.65
N ARG A 43 8.61 -2.44 -2.57
CA ARG A 43 8.93 -1.01 -2.66
C ARG A 43 7.69 -0.14 -2.85
N GLN A 44 6.74 -0.52 -3.70
CA GLN A 44 5.49 0.25 -3.86
C GLN A 44 4.63 0.25 -2.60
N LEU A 45 4.64 -0.84 -1.82
CA LEU A 45 3.98 -0.88 -0.51
C LEU A 45 4.63 0.09 0.48
N VAL A 46 5.97 0.14 0.51
CA VAL A 46 6.74 1.06 1.37
C VAL A 46 6.50 2.51 0.94
N GLU A 47 6.62 2.82 -0.35
CA GLU A 47 6.39 4.17 -0.89
C GLU A 47 4.97 4.68 -0.57
N ALA A 48 3.96 3.81 -0.68
CA ALA A 48 2.60 4.16 -0.30
C ALA A 48 2.44 4.39 1.21
N ALA A 49 3.15 3.62 2.04
CA ALA A 49 3.17 3.82 3.48
C ALA A 49 3.81 5.15 3.87
N GLU A 50 4.93 5.51 3.25
CA GLU A 50 5.62 6.79 3.48
C GLU A 50 4.81 7.99 2.96
N THR A 51 4.11 7.82 1.84
CA THR A 51 3.29 8.88 1.23
C THR A 51 1.97 9.09 2.00
N CYS A 52 1.51 8.10 2.77
CA CYS A 52 0.23 8.18 3.46
C CYS A 52 0.25 9.24 4.58
N GLN A 53 -0.47 10.35 4.38
CA GLN A 53 -0.52 11.49 5.32
C GLN A 53 -0.95 11.13 6.75
N VAL A 54 -1.69 10.04 6.93
CA VAL A 54 -2.19 9.57 8.23
C VAL A 54 -1.51 8.27 8.69
N ALA A 55 -0.49 7.78 7.95
CA ALA A 55 0.31 6.60 8.27
C ALA A 55 -0.51 5.34 8.60
N ILE A 56 -1.51 5.03 7.78
CA ILE A 56 -2.43 3.88 7.98
C ILE A 56 -2.12 2.66 7.11
N ILE A 57 -1.10 2.75 6.25
CA ILE A 57 -0.70 1.67 5.34
C ILE A 57 0.49 0.95 5.99
N HIS A 58 0.34 -0.35 6.20
CA HIS A 58 1.33 -1.21 6.83
C HIS A 58 1.93 -2.12 5.76
N PRO A 59 3.17 -1.88 5.28
CA PRO A 59 3.75 -2.60 4.15
C PRO A 59 4.17 -4.04 4.51
N GLY A 60 4.28 -4.36 5.80
CA GLY A 60 4.64 -5.70 6.26
C GLY A 60 6.12 -6.01 5.99
N LYS A 61 6.41 -7.23 5.50
CA LYS A 61 7.77 -7.66 5.12
C LYS A 61 7.82 -7.95 3.61
N PRO A 62 8.99 -7.80 2.97
CA PRO A 62 9.14 -8.19 1.56
C PRO A 62 8.77 -9.67 1.41
N ARG A 63 7.96 -9.94 0.38
CA ARG A 63 7.56 -11.31 0.03
C ARG A 63 8.68 -12.05 -0.67
N ASN A 64 9.41 -11.36 -1.53
CA ASN A 64 10.61 -11.84 -2.16
C ASN A 64 11.80 -11.06 -1.58
N PRO A 65 12.67 -11.66 -0.76
CA PRO A 65 13.83 -10.98 -0.18
C PRO A 65 14.90 -10.62 -1.23
N ASP A 66 14.83 -11.21 -2.42
CA ASP A 66 15.70 -10.91 -3.56
C ASP A 66 15.02 -9.94 -4.56
N GLU A 67 13.94 -9.27 -4.16
CA GLU A 67 13.31 -8.25 -5.00
C GLU A 67 14.29 -7.08 -5.23
N PRO A 68 14.47 -6.62 -6.49
CA PRO A 68 15.33 -5.48 -6.75
C PRO A 68 14.78 -4.22 -6.08
N GLY A 69 15.66 -3.46 -5.41
CA GLY A 69 15.29 -2.20 -4.76
C GLY A 69 14.79 -2.33 -3.32
N LEU A 70 15.15 -3.42 -2.62
CA LEU A 70 14.96 -3.58 -1.16
C LEU A 70 16.06 -2.92 -0.32
N GLU A 71 17.18 -2.55 -0.94
CA GLU A 71 18.21 -1.70 -0.35
C GLU A 71 17.65 -0.31 -0.08
N ASN A 72 17.53 0.04 1.20
CA ASN A 72 17.22 1.39 1.68
C ASN A 72 18.47 1.99 2.30
#